data_AF-A0A9X3PW96-F1
#
_entry.id   AF-A0A9X3PW96-F1
#
_cell.length_a   1.000
_cell.length_b   1.000
_cell.length_c   1.000
_cell.angle_alpha   90.00
_cell.angle_beta   90.00
_cell.angle_gamma   90.00
#
_symmetry.space_group_name_H-M   'P 1'
#
loop_
_entity.id
_entity.type
_entity.pdbx_description
1 polymer ?
#
loop_
_entity_poly.entity_id
_entity_poly.type
_entity_poly.pdbx_seq_one_letter_code
_entity_poly.pdbx_strand_id
1 'polypeptide(L)' 'MSTDAEAKTAIAALNGTQMGGRALTVNEAKPREPRSGRGSY' A
#
# COMPACT_ATOMS: atom_id res chain seq x y z
N MET A 1 -1.24 -17.24 -7.31
CA MET A 1 -0.07 -16.93 -6.47
C MET A 1 -0.33 -15.66 -5.69
N SER A 2 -1.14 -15.75 -4.62
CA SER A 2 -1.47 -14.64 -3.73
C SER A 2 -1.93 -15.22 -2.41
N THR A 3 -1.02 -15.88 -1.69
CA THR A 3 -1.34 -16.31 -0.33
C THR A 3 -1.13 -15.12 0.61
N ASP A 4 -2.01 -14.98 1.60
CA ASP A 4 -1.89 -13.97 2.67
C ASP A 4 -0.51 -14.04 3.37
N ALA A 5 0.08 -15.24 3.45
CA ALA A 5 1.41 -15.46 3.97
C ALA A 5 2.51 -14.76 3.15
N GLU A 6 2.47 -14.87 1.81
CA GLU A 6 3.42 -14.19 0.93
C GLU A 6 3.26 -12.67 0.96
N ALA A 7 2.03 -12.17 1.16
CA ALA A 7 1.78 -10.74 1.32
C ALA A 7 2.45 -10.22 2.61
N LYS A 8 2.32 -10.94 3.72
CA LYS A 8 2.93 -10.56 5.01
C LYS A 8 4.45 -10.56 4.97
N THR A 9 5.08 -11.55 4.33
CA THR A 9 6.54 -11.59 4.20
C THR A 9 7.06 -10.44 3.34
N ALA A 10 6.37 -10.11 2.23
CA ALA A 10 6.73 -8.98 1.39
C ALA A 10 6.55 -7.63 2.13
N ILE A 11 5.47 -7.47 2.89
CA ILE A 11 5.24 -6.28 3.73
C ILE A 11 6.39 -6.12 4.74
N ALA A 12 6.75 -7.18 5.47
CA ALA A 12 7.83 -7.11 6.46
C ALA A 12 9.19 -6.77 5.84
N ALA A 13 9.48 -7.29 4.63
CA ALA A 13 10.74 -7.04 3.95
C ALA A 13 10.84 -5.63 3.34
N LEU A 14 9.72 -5.05 2.89
CA LEU A 14 9.70 -3.80 2.12
C LEU A 14 9.32 -2.57 2.97
N ASN A 15 8.63 -2.76 4.09
CA ASN A 15 8.26 -1.67 4.97
C ASN A 15 9.51 -1.08 5.64
N GLY A 16 9.70 0.23 5.49
CA GLY A 16 10.88 0.96 5.97
C GLY A 16 12.06 0.97 5.00
N THR A 17 11.98 0.29 3.84
CA THR A 17 13.02 0.36 2.82
C THR A 17 13.15 1.78 2.26
N GLN A 18 14.38 2.24 2.01
CA GLN A 18 14.60 3.56 1.45
C GLN A 18 14.45 3.54 -0.07
N MET A 19 13.53 4.34 -0.59
CA MET A 19 13.34 4.56 -2.02
C MET A 19 13.42 6.07 -2.29
N GLY A 20 14.39 6.50 -3.09
CA GLY A 20 14.56 7.92 -3.43
C GLY A 20 14.78 8.83 -2.21
N GLY A 21 15.49 8.35 -1.19
CA GLY A 21 15.78 9.11 0.04
C GLY A 21 14.62 9.20 1.04
N ARG A 22 13.54 8.44 0.84
CA ARG A 22 12.42 8.34 1.78
C ARG A 22 12.15 6.88 2.14
N ALA A 23 11.90 6.62 3.42
CA ALA A 23 11.45 5.30 3.86
C ALA A 23 10.02 5.06 3.35
N LEU A 24 9.81 3.93 2.67
CA LEU A 24 8.50 3.51 2.21
C LEU A 24 7.70 2.92 3.35
N THR A 25 6.38 3.17 3.37
CA THR A 25 5.46 2.45 4.24
C THR A 25 4.67 1.44 3.42
N VAL A 26 4.84 0.16 3.71
CA VAL A 26 4.14 -0.93 3.01
C VAL A 26 3.17 -1.56 3.99
N ASN A 27 1.89 -1.59 3.63
CA ASN A 27 0.80 -2.12 4.46
C ASN A 27 -0.22 -2.85 3.58
N GLU A 28 -1.04 -3.69 4.21
CA GLU A 28 -2.19 -4.30 3.54
C GLU A 28 -3.19 -3.23 3.09
N ALA A 29 -3.70 -3.37 1.86
CA ALA A 29 -4.60 -2.40 1.27
C ALA A 29 -5.97 -2.46 1.94
N LYS A 30 -6.39 -1.37 2.60
CA LYS A 30 -7.77 -1.22 3.05
C LYS A 30 -8.68 -0.85 1.88
N PRO A 31 -9.97 -1.27 1.89
CA PRO A 31 -10.94 -0.85 0.89
C PRO A 31 -10.93 0.68 0.76
N ARG A 32 -10.81 1.16 -0.48
CA ARG A 32 -10.85 2.60 -0.76
C ARG A 32 -12.31 3.05 -0.70
N GLU A 33 -12.59 4.09 0.08
CA GLU A 33 -13.90 4.73 0.07
C GLU A 33 -14.21 5.28 -1.34
N PRO A 34 -15.48 5.26 -1.77
CA PRO A 34 -15.89 5.84 -3.03
C PRO A 34 -15.53 7.33 -3.03
N ARG A 35 -14.63 7.73 -3.93
CA ARG A 35 -14.36 9.15 -4.18
C ARG A 35 -15.58 9.74 -4.88
N SER A 36 -16.43 10.45 -4.15
CA SER A 36 -17.45 11.28 -4.77
C SER A 36 -16.75 12.36 -5.61
N GLY A 37 -16.90 12.26 -6.92
CA GLY A 37 -16.32 13.20 -7.88
C GLY A 37 -16.97 14.57 -7.71
N ARG A 38 -16.37 15.44 -6.90
CA ARG A 38 -16.68 16.87 -6.93
C ARG A 38 -15.94 17.50 -8.11
N GLY A 39 -16.59 17.47 -9.25
CA GLY A 39 -16.21 18.22 -10.44
C GLY A 39 -17.46 18.76 -11.11
N SER A 40 -18.14 19.71 -10.47
CA SER A 40 -19.13 20.55 -11.14
C SER A 40 -18.38 21.56 -12.01
N TYR A 41 -18.57 21.46 -13.31
CA TYR A 41 -18.49 22.56 -14.27
C TYR A 41 -19.76 22.51 -15.12
#